data_AF-I3R793-F1
#
_entry.id   AF-I3R793-F1
#
_cell.length_a   1.000
_cell.length_b   1.000
_cell.length_c   1.000
_cell.angle_alpha   90.00
_cell.angle_beta   90.00
_cell.angle_gamma   90.00
#
_symmetry.space_group_name_H-M   'P 1'
#
loop_
_entity.id
_entity.type
_entity.pdbx_description
1 polymer ?
#
loop_
_entity_poly.entity_id
_entity_poly.type
_entity_poly.pdbx_seq_one_letter_code
_entity_poly.pdbx_strand_id
1 'polypeptide(L)'
;MLGQNAVWLHEEAVSIDVSSEGVTLDPDVDVVVNRLLLSKSTTPLEDRSITSCYAAVQSVLNDPRNALFAVHKHAAASRLSLYSLRCRERSDRDDVKKNGCGSNRVIR
;
A
#
# COMPACT_ATOMS: atom_id res chain seq x y z
N MET A 1 29.87 5.03 -6.12
CA MET A 1 28.44 5.08 -6.49
C MET A 1 27.99 3.65 -6.68
N LEU A 2 27.11 3.13 -5.83
CA LEU A 2 26.54 1.79 -6.04
C LEU A 2 25.60 1.91 -7.25
N GLY A 3 26.07 1.51 -8.43
CA GLY A 3 25.42 1.68 -9.74
C GLY A 3 24.16 0.84 -9.92
N GLN A 4 23.25 0.90 -8.96
CA GLN A 4 21.92 0.31 -9.04
C GLN A 4 21.07 1.16 -9.99
N ASN A 5 20.66 0.58 -11.12
CA ASN A 5 19.71 1.21 -12.02
C ASN A 5 18.31 1.07 -11.40
N ALA A 6 17.88 2.11 -10.69
CA ALA A 6 16.52 2.15 -10.14
C ALA A 6 15.53 2.44 -11.27
N VAL A 7 14.57 1.53 -11.45
CA VAL A 7 13.44 1.72 -12.37
C VAL A 7 12.20 2.08 -11.55
N TRP A 8 11.43 3.05 -12.04
CA TRP A 8 10.17 3.43 -11.42
C TRP A 8 9.05 2.51 -11.92
N LEU A 9 8.47 1.72 -11.01
CA LEU A 9 7.33 0.87 -11.32
C LEU A 9 6.04 1.70 -11.31
N HIS A 10 5.46 1.91 -12.48
CA HIS A 10 4.18 2.59 -12.70
C HIS A 10 3.42 1.88 -13.82
N GLU A 11 2.12 2.11 -13.93
CA GLU A 11 1.24 1.32 -14.82
C GLU A 11 1.70 1.32 -16.27
N GLU A 12 2.19 2.45 -16.78
CA GLU A 12 2.65 2.58 -18.17
C GLU A 12 3.99 1.88 -18.44
N ALA A 13 4.77 1.56 -17.40
CA ALA A 13 6.13 1.03 -17.53
C ALA A 13 6.27 -0.40 -16.99
N VAL A 14 5.17 -1.05 -16.60
CA VAL A 14 5.17 -2.38 -16.01
C VAL A 14 4.33 -3.32 -16.87
N SER A 15 4.93 -4.43 -17.29
CA SER A 15 4.22 -5.55 -17.87
C SER A 15 4.19 -6.73 -16.90
N ILE A 16 3.03 -7.36 -16.77
CA ILE A 16 2.80 -8.51 -15.90
C ILE A 16 2.12 -9.57 -16.73
N ASP A 17 2.83 -10.66 -16.99
CA ASP A 17 2.27 -11.82 -17.68
C ASP A 17 2.05 -12.96 -16.69
N VAL A 18 0.85 -13.53 -16.71
CA VAL A 18 0.44 -14.62 -15.81
C VAL A 18 0.06 -15.80 -16.66
N SER A 19 0.88 -16.84 -16.61
CA SER A 19 0.67 -18.09 -17.36
C SER A 19 0.60 -19.29 -16.41
N SER A 20 0.30 -20.48 -16.96
CA SER A 20 0.36 -21.73 -16.22
C SER A 20 1.78 -22.10 -15.76
N GLU A 21 2.81 -21.51 -16.37
CA GLU A 21 4.21 -21.78 -16.07
C GLU A 21 4.78 -20.84 -15.00
N GLY A 22 4.09 -19.73 -14.70
CA GLY A 22 4.51 -18.78 -13.68
C GLY A 22 4.05 -17.35 -13.97
N VAL A 23 4.61 -16.42 -13.20
CA VAL A 23 4.40 -14.96 -13.37
C VAL A 23 5.71 -14.36 -13.86
N THR A 24 5.66 -13.66 -15.00
CA THR A 24 6.79 -12.93 -15.57
C THR A 24 6.54 -11.43 -15.39
N LEU A 25 7.54 -10.71 -14.90
CA LEU A 25 7.49 -9.28 -14.67
C LEU A 25 8.53 -8.58 -15.55
N ASP A 26 8.12 -7.50 -16.19
CA ASP A 26 9.01 -6.57 -16.87
C ASP A 26 8.76 -5.16 -16.30
N PRO A 27 9.74 -4.50 -15.66
CA PRO A 27 11.12 -4.94 -15.48
C PRO A 27 11.30 -6.07 -14.45
N ASP A 28 12.21 -7.00 -14.76
CA ASP A 28 12.67 -7.98 -13.78
C ASP A 28 13.63 -7.31 -12.79
N VAL A 29 13.24 -7.31 -11.51
CA VAL A 29 13.98 -6.63 -10.43
C VAL A 29 14.09 -7.55 -9.22
N ASP A 30 15.26 -7.58 -8.60
CA ASP A 30 15.52 -8.44 -7.44
C ASP A 30 14.78 -7.95 -6.16
N VAL A 31 14.64 -6.63 -6.02
CA VAL A 31 14.07 -6.00 -4.83
C VAL A 31 13.25 -4.78 -5.21
N VAL A 32 12.05 -4.70 -4.65
CA VAL A 32 11.17 -3.54 -4.79
C VAL A 32 11.17 -2.73 -3.51
N VAL A 33 11.36 -1.43 -3.62
CA VAL A 33 11.21 -0.49 -2.50
C VAL A 33 9.86 0.21 -2.63
N ASN A 34 8.88 -0.22 -1.83
CA ASN A 34 7.56 0.38 -1.86
C ASN A 34 7.57 1.77 -1.20
N ARG A 35 7.57 2.79 -2.07
CA ARG A 35 7.52 4.23 -1.74
C ARG A 35 6.15 4.85 -2.04
N LEU A 36 5.10 4.05 -2.23
CA LEU A 36 3.77 4.55 -2.54
C LEU A 36 3.23 5.42 -1.41
N LEU A 37 2.89 6.65 -1.76
CA LEU A 37 2.18 7.58 -0.87
C LEU A 37 0.69 7.57 -1.25
N LEU A 38 -0.01 6.51 -0.83
CA LEU A 38 -1.40 6.26 -1.21
C LEU A 38 -2.36 7.42 -0.88
N SER A 39 -2.05 8.24 0.12
CA SER A 39 -2.86 9.43 0.47
C SER A 39 -2.80 10.56 -0.56
N LYS A 40 -1.85 10.52 -1.50
CA LYS A 40 -1.67 11.51 -2.57
C LYS A 40 -1.83 10.92 -3.97
N SER A 41 -2.05 9.61 -4.08
CA SER A 41 -2.27 8.96 -5.37
C SER A 41 -3.67 9.29 -5.89
N THR A 42 -3.78 9.52 -7.19
CA THR A 42 -5.05 9.66 -7.90
C THR A 42 -5.74 8.30 -8.10
N THR A 43 -4.94 7.22 -8.16
CA THR A 43 -5.39 5.86 -8.42
C THR A 43 -4.76 4.87 -7.42
N PRO A 44 -5.05 5.02 -6.11
CA PRO A 44 -4.36 4.29 -5.04
C PRO A 44 -4.56 2.77 -5.10
N LEU A 45 -5.62 2.29 -5.75
CA LEU A 45 -5.86 0.85 -5.91
C LEU A 45 -5.02 0.24 -7.02
N GLU A 46 -4.83 0.95 -8.13
CA GLU A 46 -4.02 0.51 -9.27
C GLU A 46 -2.54 0.48 -8.89
N ASP A 47 -2.05 1.56 -8.27
CA ASP A 47 -0.69 1.63 -7.71
C ASP A 47 -0.42 0.48 -6.73
N ARG A 48 -1.39 0.21 -5.85
CA ARG A 48 -1.31 -0.89 -4.89
C ARG A 48 -1.33 -2.24 -5.59
N SER A 49 -2.11 -2.39 -6.66
CA SER A 49 -2.22 -3.64 -7.43
C SER A 49 -0.86 -4.01 -8.00
N ILE A 50 -0.18 -3.07 -8.68
CA ILE A 50 1.15 -3.28 -9.25
C ILE A 50 2.13 -3.75 -8.17
N THR A 51 2.21 -3.03 -7.04
CA THR A 51 3.12 -3.42 -5.95
C THR A 51 2.76 -4.78 -5.33
N SER A 52 1.46 -5.14 -5.32
CA SER A 52 1.01 -6.43 -4.81
C SER A 52 1.39 -7.58 -5.74
N CYS A 53 1.41 -7.37 -7.06
CA CYS A 53 1.91 -8.33 -8.02
C CYS A 53 3.41 -8.60 -7.82
N TYR A 54 4.22 -7.56 -7.64
CA TYR A 54 5.65 -7.73 -7.31
C TYR A 54 5.84 -8.43 -5.96
N ALA A 55 5.02 -8.13 -4.95
CA ALA A 55 5.10 -8.79 -3.64
C ALA A 55 4.81 -10.30 -3.67
N ALA A 56 4.18 -10.81 -4.74
CA ALA A 56 3.91 -12.23 -4.89
C ALA A 56 5.15 -13.03 -5.31
N VAL A 57 6.08 -12.40 -6.03
CA VAL A 57 7.23 -13.09 -6.66
C VAL A 57 8.59 -12.53 -6.24
N GLN A 58 8.65 -11.28 -5.79
CA GLN A 58 9.88 -10.59 -5.41
C GLN A 58 9.82 -10.08 -3.97
N SER A 59 11.00 -9.81 -3.41
CA SER A 59 11.11 -9.21 -2.09
C SER A 59 10.73 -7.72 -2.13
N VAL A 60 9.71 -7.35 -1.35
CA VAL A 60 9.24 -5.95 -1.27
C VAL A 60 9.58 -5.37 0.10
N LEU A 61 10.44 -4.35 0.12
CA LEU A 61 10.64 -3.52 1.28
C LEU A 61 9.37 -2.69 1.50
N ASN A 62 8.83 -2.75 2.72
CA ASN A 62 7.55 -2.15 3.11
C ASN A 62 6.36 -2.77 2.35
N ASP A 63 5.94 -3.95 2.78
CA ASP A 63 4.80 -4.70 2.20
C ASP A 63 3.58 -3.79 1.93
N PRO A 64 2.96 -3.86 0.73
CA PRO A 64 1.84 -3.00 0.36
C PRO A 64 0.63 -3.09 1.29
N ARG A 65 0.47 -4.19 2.04
CA ARG A 65 -0.57 -4.34 3.07
C ARG A 65 -0.27 -3.48 4.30
N ASN A 66 1.00 -3.32 4.66
CA ASN A 66 1.41 -2.47 5.78
C ASN A 66 1.21 -0.99 5.45
N ALA A 67 1.50 -0.58 4.22
CA ALA A 67 1.27 0.78 3.75
C ALA A 67 -0.20 1.22 3.86
N LEU A 68 -1.15 0.29 3.68
CA LEU A 68 -2.59 0.59 3.78
C LEU A 68 -3.01 1.06 5.18
N PHE A 69 -2.42 0.51 6.23
CA PHE A 69 -2.71 0.94 7.60
C PHE A 69 -2.20 2.35 7.89
N ALA A 70 -1.17 2.81 7.18
CA ALA A 70 -0.57 4.13 7.34
C ALA A 70 -1.32 5.24 6.58
N VAL A 71 -2.25 4.90 5.67
CA VAL A 71 -3.02 5.87 4.87
C VAL A 71 -3.91 6.74 5.75
N HIS A 72 -4.53 6.14 6.76
CA HIS A 72 -5.38 6.85 7.70
C HIS A 72 -4.73 6.88 9.08
N LYS A 73 -4.44 8.09 9.56
CA LYS A 73 -3.89 8.35 10.91
C LYS A 73 -4.68 7.62 12.02
N HIS A 74 -6.00 7.44 11.85
CA HIS A 74 -6.86 6.69 12.77
C HIS A 74 -6.68 5.18 12.72
N ALA A 75 -6.54 4.62 11.52
CA ALA A 75 -6.27 3.20 11.34
C ALA A 75 -4.90 2.85 11.95
N ALA A 76 -3.90 3.69 11.67
CA ALA A 76 -2.56 3.58 12.27
C ALA A 76 -2.62 3.70 13.80
N ALA A 77 -3.26 4.74 14.34
CA ALA A 77 -3.37 4.96 15.78
C ALA A 77 -4.11 3.81 16.50
N SER A 78 -5.19 3.29 15.91
CA SER A 78 -5.92 2.13 16.44
C SER A 78 -5.01 0.91 16.56
N ARG A 79 -4.19 0.64 15.53
CA ARG A 79 -3.28 -0.52 15.51
C ARG A 79 -2.12 -0.36 16.49
N LEU A 80 -1.57 0.85 16.62
CA LEU A 80 -0.53 1.17 17.60
C LEU A 80 -1.06 1.05 19.04
N SER A 81 -2.30 1.48 19.29
CA SER A 81 -2.95 1.34 20.60
C SER A 81 -3.10 -0.12 21.04
N LEU A 82 -3.43 -1.03 20.10
CA LEU A 82 -3.49 -2.47 20.36
C LEU A 82 -2.13 -3.06 20.82
N TYR A 83 -1.03 -2.42 20.44
CA TYR A 83 0.32 -2.86 20.81
C TYR A 83 0.87 -2.10 22.03
N SER A 84 0.00 -1.44 22.82
CA SER A 84 0.37 -0.59 23.96
C SER A 84 1.34 0.56 23.61
N LEU A 85 1.37 0.98 22.34
CA LEU A 85 2.15 2.14 21.92
C LEU A 85 1.31 3.41 22.08
N ARG A 86 1.87 4.38 22.79
CA ARG A 86 1.20 5.63 23.12
C ARG A 86 1.07 6.51 21.87
N CYS A 87 -0.17 6.77 21.45
CA CYS A 87 -0.51 7.67 20.36
C CYS A 87 -1.01 9.00 20.90
N ARG A 88 -0.82 10.10 20.15
CA ARG A 88 -1.41 11.40 20.50
C ARG A 88 -2.94 11.30 20.47
N GLU A 89 -3.60 11.75 21.55
CA GLU A 89 -5.06 11.81 21.61
C GLU A 89 -5.61 12.73 20.50
N ARG A 90 -6.54 12.18 19.72
CA ARG A 90 -7.24 12.90 18.65
C ARG A 90 -8.66 12.36 18.56
N SER A 91 -9.65 13.21 18.75
CA SER A 91 -11.06 12.88 18.52
C SER A 91 -11.47 13.46 17.18
N ASP A 92 -11.74 12.61 16.18
CA ASP A 92 -12.24 13.04 14.87
C ASP A 92 -13.71 12.65 14.73
N ARG A 93 -14.56 13.38 15.47
CA ARG A 93 -16.01 13.34 15.25
C ARG A 93 -16.42 14.04 13.93
N ASP A 94 -15.55 14.87 13.37
CA ASP A 94 -15.85 15.71 12.21
C ASP A 94 -15.33 15.15 10.86
N ASP A 95 -14.28 14.31 10.85
CA ASP A 95 -13.72 13.74 9.60
C ASP A 95 -14.65 12.69 8.97
N VAL A 96 -15.40 11.92 9.78
CA VAL A 96 -16.31 10.85 9.28
C VAL A 96 -17.50 11.42 8.51
N LYS A 97 -17.93 12.66 8.79
CA LYS A 97 -19.07 13.29 8.10
C LYS A 97 -18.74 13.84 6.72
N LYS A 98 -17.46 14.14 6.42
CA LYS A 98 -17.08 14.82 5.17
C LYS A 98 -16.86 13.88 3.99
N ASN A 99 -16.49 12.63 4.24
CA ASN A 99 -16.22 11.66 3.19
C ASN A 99 -17.35 10.63 3.19
N GLY A 100 -18.40 10.89 2.41
CA GLY A 100 -19.53 9.97 2.25
C GLY A 100 -19.03 8.57 1.88
N CYS A 101 -18.98 7.68 2.86
CA CYS A 101 -18.54 6.29 2.71
C CYS A 101 -19.55 5.41 3.44
N GLY A 102 -20.02 4.37 2.76
CA GLY A 102 -21.10 3.50 3.19
C GLY A 102 -20.93 3.06 4.65
N SER A 103 -21.95 3.32 5.46
CA SER A 103 -21.97 2.86 6.84
C SER A 103 -21.95 1.33 6.88
N ASN A 104 -20.87 0.76 7.41
CA ASN A 104 -20.86 -0.65 7.77
C ASN A 104 -21.83 -0.87 8.95
N ARG A 105 -22.78 -1.80 8.77
CA ARG A 105 -23.68 -2.23 9.86
C ARG A 105 -22.90 -3.15 10.79
N VAL A 106 -22.63 -2.68 12.01
CA VAL A 106 -22.02 -3.51 13.07
C VAL A 106 -23.12 -4.34 13.72
N ILE A 107 -23.02 -5.66 13.62
CA ILE A 107 -23.88 -6.60 14.34
C ILE A 107 -23.12 -6.99 15.62
N ARG A 108 -23.76 -6.85 16.77
CA ARG A 108 -23.24 -7.30 18.07
C ARG A 108 -23.67 -8.73 18.35
#